data_AF-A0ABD6ASX6-F1
#
_entry.id   AF-A0ABD6ASX6-F1
#
_cell.length_a   1.000
_cell.length_b   1.000
_cell.length_c   1.000
_cell.angle_alpha   90.00
_cell.angle_beta   90.00
_cell.angle_gamma   90.00
#
_symmetry.space_group_name_H-M   'P 1'
#
loop_
_entity.id
_entity.type
_entity.pdbx_description
1 polymer ?
#
loop_
_entity_poly.entity_id
_entity_poly.type
_entity_poly.pdbx_seq_one_letter_code
_entity_poly.pdbx_strand_id
1 'polypeptide(L)'
;MSTPTPDSGRDGPGDRGQANLPVLAVALLVVTAATGLGLALADGAFAGAERSPGERHVAVSLSERLVAPDGPLTNRGNTLNRTRVARLDAARLDEWFPVAESCDVRIRLDGETVVERGDPTGGTTVRRVVLLEQRQSRTLDLPTDRVTLPRRTPRVTLDVDPPAATTVTAVRANGRVVLHDPSGLDGSYDVALSRLETATLAVEHSGPFTPATVDLTYYPARTTKAELVVTVDA
;
A
#
# COMPACT_ATOMS: atom_id res chain seq x y z
N MET A 1 -95.63 -33.71 -61.80
CA MET A 1 -95.33 -33.76 -60.35
C MET A 1 -93.93 -34.35 -60.22
N SER A 2 -92.91 -33.67 -59.71
CA SER A 2 -92.85 -32.29 -59.21
C SER A 2 -91.42 -31.74 -59.29
N THR A 3 -91.26 -30.45 -59.62
CA THR A 3 -90.11 -29.61 -59.23
C THR A 3 -90.51 -28.83 -57.97
N PRO A 4 -89.65 -28.68 -56.95
CA PRO A 4 -88.58 -27.65 -56.86
C PRO A 4 -87.21 -28.29 -56.49
N THR A 5 -86.07 -27.65 -56.19
CA THR A 5 -85.44 -26.30 -56.38
C THR A 5 -83.93 -26.49 -56.02
N PRO A 6 -82.96 -25.76 -56.60
CA PRO A 6 -81.54 -25.97 -56.28
C PRO A 6 -81.15 -25.43 -54.90
N ASP A 7 -80.20 -26.08 -54.23
CA ASP A 7 -79.46 -25.50 -53.11
C ASP A 7 -78.14 -24.91 -53.59
N SER A 8 -77.88 -23.67 -53.20
CA SER A 8 -76.79 -22.85 -53.72
C SER A 8 -75.98 -22.24 -52.58
N GLY A 9 -74.80 -22.81 -52.36
CA GLY A 9 -73.66 -22.13 -51.75
C GLY A 9 -73.63 -22.07 -50.22
N ARG A 10 -72.51 -22.57 -49.68
CA ARG A 10 -71.74 -21.85 -48.65
C ARG A 10 -70.31 -22.39 -48.61
N ASP A 11 -69.40 -21.67 -49.26
CA ASP A 11 -67.99 -21.72 -48.92
C ASP A 11 -67.80 -21.33 -47.44
N GLY A 12 -66.87 -22.03 -46.77
CA GLY A 12 -66.74 -21.97 -45.31
C GLY A 12 -65.99 -20.75 -44.78
N PRO A 13 -66.25 -20.38 -43.51
CA PRO A 13 -65.35 -19.56 -42.71
C PRO A 13 -64.87 -20.36 -41.47
N GLY A 14 -64.01 -21.36 -41.68
CA GLY A 14 -63.71 -22.36 -40.65
C GLY A 14 -62.26 -22.85 -40.58
N ASP A 15 -61.26 -21.97 -40.75
CA ASP A 15 -59.86 -22.36 -40.42
C ASP A 15 -58.85 -21.21 -40.19
N ARG A 16 -59.14 -19.99 -40.67
CA ARG A 16 -58.20 -18.84 -40.55
C ARG A 16 -57.90 -18.41 -39.10
N GLY A 17 -58.68 -18.88 -38.13
CA GLY A 17 -58.43 -18.65 -36.69
C GLY A 17 -57.42 -19.61 -36.06
N GLN A 18 -57.29 -20.85 -36.55
CA GLN A 18 -56.40 -21.85 -35.93
C GLN A 18 -54.97 -21.83 -36.51
N ALA A 19 -54.81 -21.54 -37.80
CA ALA A 19 -53.49 -21.42 -38.43
C ALA A 19 -52.57 -20.35 -37.81
N ASN A 20 -53.15 -19.32 -37.16
CA ASN A 20 -52.39 -18.22 -36.55
C ASN A 20 -51.97 -18.47 -35.09
N LEU A 21 -52.58 -19.42 -34.38
CA LEU A 21 -52.21 -19.75 -32.99
C LEU A 21 -50.77 -20.27 -32.84
N PRO A 22 -50.26 -21.22 -33.66
CA PRO A 22 -48.86 -21.64 -33.55
C PRO A 22 -47.89 -20.52 -33.92
N VAL A 23 -48.23 -19.66 -34.90
CA VAL A 23 -47.43 -18.49 -35.28
C VAL A 23 -47.34 -17.49 -34.12
N LEU A 24 -48.46 -17.21 -33.44
CA LEU A 24 -48.51 -16.35 -32.26
C LEU A 24 -47.71 -16.93 -31.09
N ALA A 25 -47.79 -18.24 -30.86
CA ALA A 25 -47.02 -18.92 -29.81
C ALA A 25 -45.50 -18.84 -30.07
N VAL A 26 -45.07 -19.05 -31.32
CA VAL A 26 -43.66 -18.88 -31.72
C VAL A 26 -43.22 -17.42 -31.58
N ALA A 27 -44.04 -16.46 -32.03
CA ALA A 27 -43.73 -15.03 -31.90
C ALA A 27 -43.58 -14.61 -30.43
N LEU A 28 -44.49 -15.06 -29.55
CA LEU A 28 -44.43 -14.80 -28.11
C LEU A 28 -43.20 -15.44 -27.45
N LEU A 29 -42.84 -16.67 -27.85
CA LEU A 29 -41.63 -17.36 -27.37
C LEU A 29 -40.37 -16.60 -27.78
N VAL A 30 -40.27 -16.15 -29.04
CA VAL A 30 -39.15 -15.35 -29.55
C VAL A 30 -39.05 -14.01 -28.81
N VAL A 31 -40.16 -13.30 -28.62
CA VAL A 31 -40.18 -12.03 -27.85
C VAL A 31 -39.77 -12.26 -26.40
N THR A 32 -40.25 -13.33 -25.76
CA THR A 32 -39.89 -13.64 -24.36
C THR A 32 -38.42 -14.02 -24.23
N ALA A 33 -37.88 -14.81 -25.15
CA ALA A 33 -36.47 -15.19 -25.18
C ALA A 33 -35.56 -13.96 -25.45
N ALA A 34 -35.92 -13.11 -26.41
CA ALA A 34 -35.20 -11.87 -26.70
C ALA A 34 -35.24 -10.89 -25.52
N THR A 35 -36.38 -10.78 -24.84
CA THR A 35 -36.53 -9.93 -23.64
C THR A 35 -35.68 -10.47 -22.49
N GLY A 36 -35.71 -11.78 -22.23
CA GLY A 36 -34.89 -12.41 -21.18
C GLY A 36 -33.38 -12.28 -21.45
N LEU A 37 -32.95 -12.46 -22.70
CA LEU A 37 -31.56 -12.25 -23.10
C LEU A 37 -31.14 -10.77 -22.95
N GLY A 38 -32.01 -9.84 -23.36
CA GLY A 38 -31.79 -8.41 -23.20
C GLY A 38 -31.68 -8.00 -21.72
N LEU A 39 -32.52 -8.56 -20.85
CA LEU A 39 -32.48 -8.31 -19.41
C LEU A 39 -31.19 -8.87 -18.79
N ALA A 40 -30.82 -10.11 -19.11
CA ALA A 40 -29.58 -10.72 -18.60
C ALA A 40 -28.31 -9.97 -19.05
N LEU A 41 -28.28 -9.45 -20.28
CA LEU A 41 -27.20 -8.60 -20.77
C LEU A 41 -27.17 -7.23 -20.07
N ALA A 42 -28.34 -6.64 -19.82
CA ALA A 42 -28.46 -5.38 -19.08
C ALA A 42 -28.01 -5.56 -17.61
N ASP A 43 -28.50 -6.59 -16.91
CA ASP A 43 -28.15 -6.90 -15.53
C ASP A 43 -26.64 -7.17 -15.40
N GLY A 44 -26.04 -7.91 -16.35
CA GLY A 44 -24.59 -8.11 -16.40
C GLY A 44 -23.81 -6.80 -16.60
N ALA A 45 -24.29 -5.92 -17.47
CA ALA A 45 -23.69 -4.60 -17.69
C ALA A 45 -23.82 -3.68 -16.46
N PHE A 46 -24.97 -3.67 -15.78
CA PHE A 46 -25.17 -2.91 -14.55
C PHE A 46 -24.34 -3.47 -13.40
N ALA A 47 -24.27 -4.80 -13.23
CA ALA A 47 -23.43 -5.42 -12.19
C ALA A 47 -21.93 -5.14 -12.40
N GLY A 48 -21.44 -5.20 -13.65
CA GLY A 48 -20.06 -4.79 -13.96
C GLY A 48 -19.83 -3.28 -13.77
N ALA A 49 -20.82 -2.45 -14.13
CA ALA A 49 -20.75 -1.01 -13.94
C ALA A 49 -20.71 -0.61 -12.47
N GLU A 50 -21.45 -1.28 -11.58
CA GLU A 50 -21.52 -0.95 -10.14
C GLU A 50 -20.29 -1.45 -9.35
N ARG A 51 -19.67 -2.58 -9.76
CA ARG A 51 -18.41 -3.03 -9.15
C ARG A 51 -17.27 -2.03 -9.38
N SER A 52 -17.15 -1.49 -10.60
CA SER A 52 -15.97 -0.69 -10.95
C SER A 52 -15.77 0.65 -10.17
N PRO A 53 -16.82 1.38 -9.71
CA PRO A 53 -16.69 2.44 -8.69
C PRO A 53 -16.24 1.91 -7.33
N GLY A 54 -16.78 0.76 -6.88
CA GLY A 54 -16.45 0.14 -5.61
C GLY A 54 -14.98 -0.29 -5.54
N GLU A 55 -14.55 -1.15 -6.48
CA GLU A 55 -13.16 -1.56 -6.67
C GLU A 55 -12.23 -0.34 -6.71
N ARG A 56 -12.57 0.68 -7.51
CA ARG A 56 -11.76 1.89 -7.66
C ARG A 56 -11.66 2.67 -6.37
N HIS A 57 -12.75 2.81 -5.63
CA HIS A 57 -12.75 3.50 -4.34
C HIS A 57 -11.88 2.76 -3.32
N VAL A 58 -11.97 1.43 -3.25
CA VAL A 58 -11.11 0.61 -2.38
C VAL A 58 -9.64 0.69 -2.83
N ALA A 59 -9.34 0.53 -4.12
CA ALA A 59 -7.98 0.59 -4.66
C ALA A 59 -7.31 1.95 -4.42
N VAL A 60 -8.04 3.06 -4.60
CA VAL A 60 -7.54 4.41 -4.31
C VAL A 60 -7.33 4.60 -2.81
N SER A 61 -8.32 4.26 -1.98
CA SER A 61 -8.24 4.46 -0.52
C SER A 61 -7.11 3.64 0.11
N LEU A 62 -6.95 2.39 -0.33
CA LEU A 62 -5.87 1.50 0.11
C LEU A 62 -4.51 2.04 -0.36
N SER A 63 -4.38 2.44 -1.64
CA SER A 63 -3.17 3.08 -2.17
C SER A 63 -2.80 4.36 -1.41
N GLU A 64 -3.78 5.18 -1.02
CA GLU A 64 -3.56 6.42 -0.24
C GLU A 64 -3.07 6.16 1.17
N ARG A 65 -3.75 5.27 1.90
CA ARG A 65 -3.41 4.96 3.28
C ARG A 65 -2.07 4.24 3.43
N LEU A 66 -1.68 3.41 2.46
CA LEU A 66 -0.35 2.77 2.42
C LEU A 66 0.79 3.81 2.29
N VAL A 67 0.54 4.95 1.63
CA VAL A 67 1.53 6.02 1.42
C VAL A 67 1.32 7.27 2.31
N ALA A 68 0.29 7.29 3.14
CA ALA A 68 -0.06 8.39 4.03
C ALA A 68 1.10 8.72 5.00
N PRO A 69 1.24 9.97 5.48
CA PRO A 69 2.29 10.35 6.43
C PRO A 69 2.34 9.48 7.69
N ASP A 70 1.16 9.20 8.25
CA ASP A 70 0.93 8.36 9.43
C ASP A 70 0.36 6.98 9.03
N GLY A 71 0.81 6.47 7.88
CA GLY A 71 0.49 5.14 7.37
C GLY A 71 1.27 4.04 8.11
N PRO A 72 0.74 2.80 8.16
CA PRO A 72 1.41 1.71 8.87
C PRO A 72 2.78 1.38 8.25
N LEU A 73 2.92 1.54 6.93
CA LEU A 73 4.15 1.22 6.20
C LEU A 73 5.13 2.40 6.06
N THR A 74 4.75 3.62 6.41
CA THR A 74 5.56 4.82 6.12
C THR A 74 6.44 5.26 7.29
N ASN A 75 7.57 5.89 6.95
CA ASN A 75 8.36 6.72 7.87
C ASN A 75 8.03 8.23 7.71
N ARG A 76 7.44 8.59 6.56
CA ARG A 76 6.86 9.89 6.19
C ARG A 76 6.02 9.68 4.91
N GLY A 77 5.23 10.68 4.52
CA GLY A 77 4.39 10.60 3.31
C GLY A 77 5.18 10.18 2.06
N ASN A 78 4.62 9.24 1.28
CA ASN A 78 5.23 8.62 0.10
C ASN A 78 6.62 7.99 0.34
N THR A 79 7.02 7.72 1.58
CA THR A 79 8.30 7.06 1.92
C THR A 79 8.06 5.85 2.80
N LEU A 80 8.02 4.68 2.15
CA LEU A 80 7.79 3.37 2.76
C LEU A 80 9.03 2.92 3.53
N ASN A 81 8.83 2.27 4.67
CA ASN A 81 9.87 1.63 5.46
C ASN A 81 10.11 0.21 4.92
N ARG A 82 11.30 -0.04 4.37
CA ARG A 82 11.63 -1.34 3.73
C ARG A 82 11.40 -2.54 4.64
N THR A 83 11.68 -2.42 5.94
CA THR A 83 11.53 -3.51 6.91
C THR A 83 10.07 -3.71 7.35
N ARG A 84 9.19 -2.71 7.21
CA ARG A 84 7.74 -2.90 7.39
C ARG A 84 7.10 -3.49 6.14
N VAL A 85 7.49 -3.04 4.95
CA VAL A 85 7.06 -3.62 3.67
C VAL A 85 7.42 -5.11 3.59
N ALA A 86 8.67 -5.48 3.92
CA ALA A 86 9.12 -6.87 3.94
C ALA A 86 8.47 -7.75 5.04
N ARG A 87 7.58 -7.19 5.86
CA ARG A 87 6.75 -7.89 6.85
C ARG A 87 5.26 -7.65 6.62
N LEU A 88 4.88 -7.03 5.50
CA LEU A 88 3.47 -6.94 5.13
C LEU A 88 3.05 -8.33 4.63
N ASP A 89 1.89 -8.79 5.11
CA ASP A 89 1.25 -10.03 4.71
C ASP A 89 -0.27 -9.77 4.60
N ALA A 90 -1.03 -10.75 4.11
CA ALA A 90 -2.47 -10.60 3.94
C ALA A 90 -3.20 -10.33 5.26
N ALA A 91 -2.76 -10.93 6.37
CA ALA A 91 -3.39 -10.77 7.68
C ALA A 91 -3.20 -9.37 8.27
N ARG A 92 -2.00 -8.78 8.16
CA ARG A 92 -1.77 -7.37 8.51
C ARG A 92 -2.51 -6.42 7.58
N LEU A 93 -2.70 -6.81 6.33
CA LEU A 93 -3.51 -6.02 5.41
C LEU A 93 -4.98 -5.99 5.87
N ASP A 94 -5.57 -7.12 6.31
CA ASP A 94 -6.92 -7.14 6.90
C ASP A 94 -7.01 -6.29 8.17
N GLU A 95 -6.09 -6.47 9.13
CA GLU A 95 -6.04 -5.71 10.38
C GLU A 95 -6.06 -4.18 10.15
N TRP A 96 -5.38 -3.71 9.10
CA TRP A 96 -5.29 -2.28 8.78
C TRP A 96 -6.34 -1.80 7.77
N PHE A 97 -6.98 -2.72 7.05
CA PHE A 97 -7.93 -2.44 5.96
C PHE A 97 -9.12 -3.42 5.93
N PRO A 98 -10.01 -3.44 6.95
CA PRO A 98 -11.17 -4.34 6.95
C PRO A 98 -12.09 -4.17 5.73
N VAL A 99 -12.14 -2.96 5.15
CA VAL A 99 -12.91 -2.65 3.93
C VAL A 99 -12.43 -3.45 2.71
N ALA A 100 -11.20 -3.99 2.73
CA ALA A 100 -10.65 -4.81 1.67
C ALA A 100 -10.79 -6.34 1.93
N GLU A 101 -11.36 -6.76 3.06
CA GLU A 101 -11.58 -8.19 3.38
C GLU A 101 -12.45 -8.90 2.33
N SER A 102 -13.42 -8.19 1.75
CA SER A 102 -14.35 -8.72 0.75
C SER A 102 -13.86 -8.62 -0.70
N CYS A 103 -12.59 -8.26 -0.92
CA CYS A 103 -12.02 -8.09 -2.26
C CYS A 103 -10.73 -8.92 -2.41
N ASP A 104 -10.47 -9.33 -3.64
CA ASP A 104 -9.21 -9.91 -4.06
C ASP A 104 -8.20 -8.77 -4.26
N VAL A 105 -7.05 -8.84 -3.61
CA VAL A 105 -6.09 -7.71 -3.53
C VAL A 105 -4.69 -8.18 -3.83
N ARG A 106 -4.01 -7.45 -4.72
CA ARG A 106 -2.58 -7.64 -5.01
C ARG A 106 -1.83 -6.32 -4.90
N ILE A 107 -0.81 -6.31 -4.05
CA ILE A 107 0.09 -5.18 -3.84
C ILE A 107 1.47 -5.57 -4.36
N ARG A 108 1.97 -4.84 -5.36
CA ARG A 108 3.34 -4.98 -5.87
C ARG A 108 4.18 -3.74 -5.56
N LEU A 109 5.47 -3.92 -5.34
CA LEU A 109 6.46 -2.86 -5.23
C LEU A 109 7.61 -3.15 -6.18
N ASP A 110 7.85 -2.24 -7.13
CA ASP A 110 8.88 -2.38 -8.18
C ASP A 110 8.74 -3.67 -9.02
N GLY A 111 7.50 -4.14 -9.20
CA GLY A 111 7.16 -5.39 -9.88
C GLY A 111 7.10 -6.63 -8.99
N GLU A 112 7.74 -6.62 -7.82
CA GLU A 112 7.69 -7.72 -6.85
C GLU A 112 6.33 -7.73 -6.12
N THR A 113 5.62 -8.87 -6.09
CA THR A 113 4.42 -9.03 -5.26
C THR A 113 4.82 -9.04 -3.78
N VAL A 114 4.28 -8.10 -3.01
CA VAL A 114 4.46 -7.99 -1.55
C VAL A 114 3.29 -8.65 -0.81
N VAL A 115 2.06 -8.47 -1.31
CA VAL A 115 0.86 -9.16 -0.81
C VAL A 115 0.02 -9.60 -1.99
N GLU A 116 -0.56 -10.79 -1.86
CA GLU A 116 -1.59 -11.32 -2.74
C GLU A 116 -2.64 -12.03 -1.89
N ARG A 117 -3.91 -11.77 -2.19
CA ARG A 117 -5.10 -12.36 -1.57
C ARG A 117 -6.13 -12.59 -2.67
N GLY A 118 -6.69 -13.80 -2.70
CA GLY A 118 -7.55 -14.22 -3.80
C GLY A 118 -6.79 -14.31 -5.13
N ASP A 119 -7.49 -14.09 -6.25
CA ASP A 119 -6.91 -14.08 -7.59
C ASP A 119 -7.38 -12.88 -8.43
N PRO A 120 -6.83 -11.68 -8.18
CA PRO A 120 -7.23 -10.48 -8.91
C PRO A 120 -6.69 -10.52 -10.35
N THR A 121 -7.59 -10.72 -11.31
CA THR A 121 -7.28 -10.98 -12.74
C THR A 121 -7.86 -9.93 -13.69
N GLY A 122 -8.87 -9.16 -13.28
CA GLY A 122 -9.53 -8.12 -14.09
C GLY A 122 -9.73 -6.77 -13.39
N GLY A 123 -9.54 -6.70 -12.07
CA GLY A 123 -9.92 -5.56 -11.24
C GLY A 123 -9.11 -4.26 -11.39
N THR A 124 -9.60 -3.20 -10.76
CA THR A 124 -9.02 -1.86 -10.83
C THR A 124 -7.60 -1.75 -10.26
N THR A 125 -6.66 -1.19 -11.04
CA THR A 125 -5.26 -0.94 -10.63
C THR A 125 -4.94 0.55 -10.42
N VAL A 126 -4.28 0.88 -9.32
CA VAL A 126 -3.70 2.21 -8.99
C VAL A 126 -2.18 2.12 -8.88
N ARG A 127 -1.46 3.06 -9.50
CA ARG A 127 0.01 3.13 -9.54
C ARG A 127 0.53 4.42 -8.91
N ARG A 128 1.59 4.36 -8.10
CA ARG A 128 2.22 5.53 -7.44
C ARG A 128 3.74 5.39 -7.40
N VAL A 129 4.46 6.48 -7.63
CA VAL A 129 5.91 6.54 -7.36
C VAL A 129 6.13 6.81 -5.88
N VAL A 130 6.86 5.92 -5.21
CA VAL A 130 7.19 6.01 -3.78
C VAL A 130 8.71 5.96 -3.57
N LEU A 131 9.15 6.34 -2.37
CA LEU A 131 10.51 6.13 -1.90
C LEU A 131 10.54 4.92 -0.95
N LEU A 132 11.37 3.93 -1.23
CA LEU A 132 11.66 2.84 -0.31
C LEU A 132 12.87 3.22 0.55
N GLU A 133 12.64 3.46 1.85
CA GLU A 133 13.65 3.86 2.81
C GLU A 133 14.16 2.66 3.61
N GLN A 134 15.49 2.47 3.59
CA GLN A 134 16.21 1.51 4.39
C GLN A 134 17.18 2.24 5.32
N ARG A 135 17.15 1.92 6.62
CA ARG A 135 18.22 2.27 7.56
C ARG A 135 19.05 1.02 7.84
N GLN A 136 20.36 1.18 7.84
CA GLN A 136 21.32 0.20 8.34
C GLN A 136 22.10 0.89 9.45
N SER A 137 22.46 0.19 10.52
CA SER A 137 23.45 0.70 11.47
C SER A 137 24.82 0.80 10.80
N ARG A 138 25.60 1.78 11.24
CA ARG A 138 27.02 1.96 10.93
C ARG A 138 27.70 2.36 12.23
N THR A 139 28.71 1.61 12.62
CA THR A 139 29.56 1.90 13.77
C THR A 139 30.91 2.38 13.26
N LEU A 140 31.49 3.38 13.92
CA LEU A 140 32.86 3.83 13.72
C LEU A 140 33.42 4.37 15.03
N ASP A 141 34.69 4.08 15.26
CA ASP A 141 35.55 4.70 16.25
C ASP A 141 35.68 6.20 15.87
N LEU A 142 35.48 7.11 16.83
CA LEU A 142 35.52 8.55 16.54
C LEU A 142 36.96 8.98 16.17
N PRO A 143 37.26 9.42 14.93
CA PRO A 143 38.65 9.68 14.52
C PRO A 143 39.28 10.88 15.26
N THR A 144 38.44 11.76 15.79
CA THR A 144 38.76 12.99 16.52
C THR A 144 37.64 13.26 17.53
N ASP A 145 37.91 14.13 18.51
CA ASP A 145 36.94 14.66 19.49
C ASP A 145 35.66 15.22 18.86
N ARG A 146 35.73 15.63 17.58
CA ARG A 146 34.63 16.17 16.79
C ARG A 146 34.35 15.37 15.53
N VAL A 147 33.09 15.13 15.20
CA VAL A 147 32.67 14.53 13.92
C VAL A 147 31.38 15.16 13.38
N THR A 148 31.28 15.32 12.06
CA THR A 148 30.02 15.67 11.38
C THR A 148 29.34 14.41 10.89
N LEU A 149 28.11 14.17 11.36
CA LEU A 149 27.33 12.99 10.99
C LEU A 149 26.65 13.18 9.63
N PRO A 150 26.39 12.08 8.88
CA PRO A 150 25.59 12.14 7.68
C PRO A 150 24.20 12.76 7.92
N ARG A 151 23.72 13.51 6.94
CA ARG A 151 22.42 14.20 6.99
C ARG A 151 21.29 13.21 7.34
N ARG A 152 20.31 13.69 8.11
CA ARG A 152 19.13 12.92 8.55
C ARG A 152 19.49 11.71 9.43
N THR A 153 20.44 11.89 10.34
CA THR A 153 20.74 10.96 11.45
C THR A 153 19.97 11.42 12.69
N PRO A 154 18.78 10.86 13.00
CA PRO A 154 17.89 11.38 14.05
C PRO A 154 18.25 10.90 15.46
N ARG A 155 19.12 9.90 15.56
CA ARG A 155 19.68 9.36 16.78
C ARG A 155 21.07 8.77 16.50
N VAL A 156 21.90 8.75 17.53
CA VAL A 156 23.10 7.92 17.60
C VAL A 156 23.12 7.19 18.93
N THR A 157 23.87 6.11 18.98
CA THR A 157 24.28 5.44 20.22
C THR A 157 25.79 5.66 20.34
N LEU A 158 26.24 6.14 21.49
CA LEU A 158 27.64 6.41 21.80
C LEU A 158 28.08 5.44 22.88
N ASP A 159 29.07 4.60 22.59
CA ASP A 159 29.77 3.81 23.60
C ASP A 159 31.02 4.58 24.01
N VAL A 160 31.15 4.92 25.28
CA VAL A 160 32.23 5.77 25.81
C VAL A 160 33.09 4.91 26.72
N ASP A 161 34.25 4.47 26.22
CA ASP A 161 35.25 3.67 26.96
C ASP A 161 36.58 4.45 27.00
N PRO A 162 36.72 5.45 27.89
CA PRO A 162 37.87 6.33 27.88
C PRO A 162 39.10 5.62 28.48
N PRO A 163 40.26 5.59 27.79
CA PRO A 163 41.49 5.04 28.36
C PRO A 163 41.86 5.74 29.67
N ALA A 164 42.46 5.04 30.63
CA ALA A 164 42.69 5.50 32.02
C ALA A 164 43.40 6.87 32.22
N ALA A 165 44.01 7.45 31.18
CA ALA A 165 44.59 8.80 31.19
C ALA A 165 43.63 9.89 30.65
N THR A 166 42.38 9.53 30.36
CA THR A 166 41.37 10.33 29.66
C THR A 166 40.07 10.33 30.47
N THR A 167 39.37 11.45 30.50
CA THR A 167 38.05 11.55 31.14
C THR A 167 37.13 12.35 30.23
N VAL A 168 36.09 11.72 29.70
CA VAL A 168 35.05 12.38 28.91
C VAL A 168 33.99 12.90 29.87
N THR A 169 33.67 14.20 29.87
CA THR A 169 32.72 14.79 30.84
C THR A 169 31.43 15.30 30.18
N ALA A 170 31.44 15.53 28.87
CA ALA A 170 30.22 15.88 28.15
C ALA A 170 30.30 15.48 26.68
N VAL A 171 29.13 15.37 26.05
CA VAL A 171 29.00 15.36 24.59
C VAL A 171 28.05 16.48 24.19
N ARG A 172 28.41 17.22 23.14
CA ARG A 172 27.60 18.28 22.53
C ARG A 172 27.15 17.86 21.14
N ALA A 173 25.92 18.21 20.76
CA ALA A 173 25.44 18.20 19.38
C ALA A 173 25.14 19.64 18.94
N ASN A 174 25.77 20.11 17.86
CA ASN A 174 25.67 21.49 17.38
C ASN A 174 25.91 22.54 18.50
N GLY A 175 26.85 22.28 19.41
CA GLY A 175 27.20 23.13 20.56
C GLY A 175 26.31 22.96 21.80
N ARG A 176 25.12 22.37 21.68
CA ARG A 176 24.23 22.06 22.81
C ARG A 176 24.69 20.78 23.51
N VAL A 177 24.84 20.81 24.84
CA VAL A 177 25.11 19.62 25.66
C VAL A 177 23.95 18.62 25.50
N VAL A 178 24.30 17.36 25.18
CA VAL A 178 23.36 16.24 25.03
C VAL A 178 23.63 15.10 26.01
N LEU A 179 24.87 14.96 26.48
CA LEU A 179 25.27 14.12 27.61
C LEU A 179 26.20 14.92 28.51
N HIS A 180 26.13 14.73 29.82
CA HIS A 180 27.05 15.33 30.78
C HIS A 180 27.11 14.51 32.06
N ASP A 181 28.32 14.18 32.49
CA ASP A 181 28.60 13.73 33.86
C ASP A 181 29.91 14.41 34.31
N PRO A 182 29.91 15.20 35.41
CA PRO A 182 31.12 15.85 35.90
C PRO A 182 32.17 14.86 36.47
N SER A 183 31.77 13.62 36.76
CA SER A 183 32.63 12.54 37.27
C SER A 183 33.30 11.74 36.14
N GLY A 184 32.75 11.82 34.93
CA GLY A 184 33.13 11.01 33.77
C GLY A 184 31.94 10.26 33.18
N LEU A 185 31.82 10.27 31.86
CA LEU A 185 30.93 9.40 31.08
C LEU A 185 31.69 8.10 30.77
N ASP A 186 31.02 6.97 31.03
CA ASP A 186 31.51 5.60 30.85
C ASP A 186 30.32 4.69 30.52
N GLY A 187 30.40 3.96 29.41
CA GLY A 187 29.36 3.07 28.91
C GLY A 187 28.51 3.64 27.76
N SER A 188 27.33 3.04 27.55
CA SER A 188 26.54 3.20 26.33
C SER A 188 25.35 4.16 26.48
N TYR A 189 25.25 5.16 25.60
CA TYR A 189 24.30 6.27 25.68
C TYR A 189 23.53 6.51 24.37
N ASP A 190 22.20 6.54 24.46
CA ASP A 190 21.32 6.87 23.33
C ASP A 190 21.06 8.38 23.25
N VAL A 191 21.54 9.03 22.18
CA VAL A 191 21.40 10.48 21.97
C VAL A 191 20.42 10.78 20.84
N ALA A 192 19.35 11.50 21.17
CA ALA A 192 18.43 12.07 20.18
C ALA A 192 19.01 13.33 19.52
N LEU A 193 18.95 13.39 18.19
CA LEU A 193 19.51 14.47 17.38
C LEU A 193 18.45 15.18 16.55
N SER A 194 18.77 16.40 16.07
CA SER A 194 17.89 17.12 15.15
C SER A 194 17.67 16.31 13.88
N ARG A 195 16.41 16.18 13.47
CA ARG A 195 16.03 15.54 12.20
C ARG A 195 16.14 16.48 10.99
N LEU A 196 16.20 17.78 11.26
CA LEU A 196 16.16 18.86 10.27
C LEU A 196 17.56 19.35 9.90
N GLU A 197 18.48 19.30 10.85
CA GLU A 197 19.85 19.79 10.69
C GLU A 197 20.85 18.66 10.47
N THR A 198 22.05 19.02 10.01
CA THR A 198 23.20 18.10 10.06
C THR A 198 23.81 18.23 11.45
N ALA A 199 23.97 17.11 12.17
CA ALA A 199 24.54 17.12 13.51
C ALA A 199 26.06 17.02 13.45
N THR A 200 26.75 17.96 14.11
CA THR A 200 28.16 17.84 14.47
C THR A 200 28.23 17.52 15.95
N LEU A 201 28.84 16.37 16.29
CA LEU A 201 29.13 16.03 17.67
C LEU A 201 30.50 16.57 18.07
N ALA A 202 30.64 16.96 19.32
CA ALA A 202 31.92 17.27 19.95
C ALA A 202 31.94 16.67 21.36
N VAL A 203 33.01 15.95 21.69
CA VAL A 203 33.26 15.31 22.98
C VAL A 203 34.10 16.28 23.82
N GLU A 204 33.64 16.62 25.02
CA GLU A 204 34.46 17.36 26.00
C GLU A 204 35.22 16.35 26.84
N HIS A 205 36.55 16.44 26.83
CA HIS A 205 37.43 15.52 27.53
C HIS A 205 38.62 16.23 28.17
N SER A 206 39.18 15.61 29.21
CA SER A 206 40.51 15.88 29.74
C SER A 206 41.44 14.71 29.36
N GLY A 207 42.71 14.98 29.09
CA GLY A 207 43.67 13.97 28.63
C GLY A 207 43.65 13.75 27.11
N PRO A 208 44.46 12.80 26.59
CA PRO A 208 44.63 12.58 25.15
C PRO A 208 43.41 11.88 24.54
N PHE A 209 42.87 12.43 23.46
CA PHE A 209 41.82 11.74 22.69
C PHE A 209 42.42 10.67 21.76
N THR A 210 41.79 9.50 21.70
CA THR A 210 42.16 8.42 20.77
C THR A 210 40.90 7.86 20.11
N PRO A 211 40.98 7.19 18.94
CA PRO A 211 39.77 6.66 18.29
C PRO A 211 38.95 5.71 19.16
N ALA A 212 39.62 4.88 19.97
CA ALA A 212 38.99 3.95 20.90
C ALA A 212 38.31 4.63 22.11
N THR A 213 38.37 5.96 22.26
CA THR A 213 37.75 6.66 23.40
C THR A 213 36.23 6.70 23.30
N VAL A 214 35.67 6.72 22.09
CA VAL A 214 34.21 6.70 21.87
C VAL A 214 33.86 6.01 20.56
N ASP A 215 33.07 4.95 20.63
CA ASP A 215 32.45 4.28 19.49
C ASP A 215 31.10 4.93 19.15
N LEU A 216 30.94 5.31 17.89
CA LEU A 216 29.75 5.99 17.41
C LEU A 216 28.94 5.09 16.47
N THR A 217 27.73 4.71 16.89
CA THR A 217 26.75 3.99 16.07
C THR A 217 25.65 4.93 15.57
N TYR A 218 25.50 5.03 14.25
CA TYR A 218 24.51 5.88 13.58
C TYR A 218 23.70 5.11 12.51
N TYR A 219 22.57 5.67 12.11
CA TYR A 219 21.55 4.97 11.30
C TYR A 219 21.19 5.74 10.02
N PRO A 220 22.10 5.82 9.03
CA PRO A 220 21.87 6.57 7.80
C PRO A 220 20.67 6.03 7.02
N ALA A 221 19.77 6.92 6.61
CA ALA A 221 18.67 6.59 5.72
C ALA A 221 19.13 6.59 4.26
N ARG A 222 18.94 5.46 3.57
CA ARG A 222 19.05 5.35 2.10
C ARG A 222 17.66 5.23 1.51
N THR A 223 17.36 5.99 0.46
CA THR A 223 16.06 5.97 -0.23
C THR A 223 16.24 5.65 -1.71
N THR A 224 15.53 4.64 -2.20
CA THR A 224 15.44 4.29 -3.62
C THR A 224 14.03 4.60 -4.12
N LYS A 225 13.85 5.01 -5.38
CA LYS A 225 12.52 5.13 -5.99
C LYS A 225 11.98 3.73 -6.31
N ALA A 226 10.67 3.53 -6.17
CA ALA A 226 9.98 2.30 -6.58
C ALA A 226 8.55 2.64 -7.06
N GLU A 227 7.97 1.79 -7.91
CA GLU A 227 6.55 1.85 -8.25
C GLU A 227 5.72 1.01 -7.26
N LEU A 228 4.83 1.64 -6.50
CA LEU A 228 3.77 0.94 -5.75
C LEU A 228 2.57 0.73 -6.67
N VAL A 229 2.16 -0.53 -6.83
CA VAL A 229 0.99 -0.93 -7.62
C VAL A 229 0.00 -1.64 -6.70
N VAL A 230 -1.24 -1.15 -6.66
CA VAL A 230 -2.36 -1.74 -5.91
C VAL A 230 -3.42 -2.18 -6.92
N THR A 231 -3.78 -3.45 -6.92
CA THR A 231 -4.90 -4.00 -7.71
C THR A 231 -5.96 -4.54 -6.77
N VAL A 232 -7.23 -4.23 -7.03
CA VAL A 232 -8.39 -4.70 -6.25
C VAL A 232 -9.45 -5.21 -7.23
N ASP A 233 -9.98 -6.40 -6.98
CA ASP A 233 -10.94 -7.15 -7.80
C ASP A 233 -12.08 -7.66 -6.89
N ALA A 234 -13.34 -7.74 -7.36
CA ALA A 234 -14.54 -7.95 -6.52
C ALA A 234 -15.75 -8.56 -7.24
#